data_AF-A0AAN7T3Z2-F1
#
_entry.id   AF-A0AAN7T3Z2-F1
#
_cell.length_a   1.000
_cell.length_b   1.000
_cell.length_c   1.000
_cell.angle_alpha   90.00
_cell.angle_beta   90.00
_cell.angle_gamma   90.00
#
_symmetry.space_group_name_H-M   'P 1'
#
loop_
_entity.id
_entity.type
_entity.pdbx_description
1 polymer ?
#
loop_
_entity_poly.entity_id
_entity_poly.type
_entity_poly.pdbx_seq_one_letter_code
_entity_poly.pdbx_strand_id
1 'polypeptide(L)'
;MPPPSTVQNIAPPEALTPVAAQGFASGAFRFGSISILSHIALSNLHPVYRGLTPQFKVFIQLSAMTLGGCIFAEKRVSEYNDNVRRRNRALERSARAWSEERELRERIEKESAREALVQSSEVGATK
;
A
#
# COMPACT_ATOMS: atom_id res chain seq x y z
N MET A 1 9.92 -17.34 -2.09
CA MET A 1 9.11 -18.22 -1.21
C MET A 1 7.66 -18.00 -1.60
N PRO A 2 6.93 -19.03 -2.05
CA PRO A 2 5.49 -18.89 -2.24
C PRO A 2 4.81 -18.60 -0.90
N PRO A 3 3.70 -17.83 -0.89
CA PRO A 3 2.94 -17.58 0.33
C PRO A 3 2.37 -18.90 0.89
N PRO A 4 2.25 -19.03 2.23
CA PRO A 4 1.67 -20.20 2.86
C PRO A 4 0.24 -20.44 2.33
N SER A 5 -0.02 -21.67 1.85
CA SER A 5 -1.26 -22.11 1.18
C SER A 5 -2.54 -22.08 2.03
N THR A 6 -2.41 -21.69 3.30
CA THR A 6 -3.51 -21.55 4.28
C THR A 6 -4.35 -20.29 4.05
N VAL A 7 -3.80 -19.23 3.44
CA VAL A 7 -4.54 -17.98 3.26
C VAL A 7 -5.22 -17.96 1.89
N GLN A 8 -6.39 -18.60 1.79
CA GLN A 8 -7.15 -18.71 0.54
C GLN A 8 -8.24 -17.63 0.36
N ASN A 9 -8.36 -16.69 1.30
CA ASN A 9 -9.37 -15.64 1.26
C ASN A 9 -8.81 -14.31 1.77
N ILE A 10 -7.83 -13.76 1.04
CA ILE A 10 -7.51 -12.33 1.15
C ILE A 10 -8.50 -11.62 0.25
N ALA A 11 -9.63 -11.18 0.82
CA ALA A 11 -10.38 -10.10 0.21
C ALA A 11 -9.39 -8.95 -0.02
N PRO A 12 -9.36 -8.33 -1.22
CA PRO A 12 -8.54 -7.14 -1.43
C PRO A 12 -8.92 -6.15 -0.32
N PRO A 13 -7.93 -5.60 0.42
CA PRO A 13 -8.24 -4.66 1.49
C PRO A 13 -9.13 -3.55 0.91
N GLU A 14 -10.17 -3.10 1.64
CA GLU A 14 -11.12 -2.10 1.12
C GLU A 14 -10.42 -0.82 0.61
N ALA A 15 -9.20 -0.56 1.10
CA ALA A 15 -8.34 0.53 0.64
C ALA A 15 -7.79 0.35 -0.79
N LEU A 16 -7.83 -0.84 -1.39
CA LEU A 16 -7.24 -1.10 -2.71
C LEU A 16 -8.06 -0.50 -3.86
N THR A 17 -9.39 -0.61 -3.77
CA THR A 17 -10.32 -0.10 -4.79
C THR A 17 -10.28 1.43 -4.94
N PRO A 18 -10.29 2.26 -3.87
CA PRO A 18 -10.16 3.71 -4.02
C PRO A 18 -8.77 4.13 -4.50
N VAL A 19 -7.71 3.41 -4.12
CA VAL A 19 -6.34 3.69 -4.58
C VAL A 19 -6.21 3.43 -6.08
N ALA A 20 -6.74 2.30 -6.56
CA ALA A 20 -6.79 1.99 -7.99
C ALA A 20 -7.65 3.00 -8.75
N ALA A 21 -8.82 3.36 -8.23
CA ALA A 21 -9.72 4.33 -8.85
C ALA A 21 -9.09 5.72 -8.95
N GLN A 22 -8.39 6.19 -7.92
CA GLN A 22 -7.66 7.45 -7.96
C GLN A 22 -6.50 7.42 -8.96
N GLY A 23 -5.74 6.30 -8.99
CA GLY A 23 -4.71 6.08 -9.99
C GLY A 23 -5.28 6.16 -11.39
N PHE A 24 -6.37 5.43 -11.66
CA PHE A 24 -7.08 5.44 -12.93
C PHE A 24 -7.56 6.84 -13.31
N ALA A 25 -8.26 7.53 -12.41
CA ALA A 25 -8.78 8.87 -12.68
C ALA A 25 -7.64 9.85 -13.01
N SER A 26 -6.53 9.79 -12.27
CA SER A 26 -5.37 10.65 -12.52
C SER A 26 -4.69 10.35 -13.87
N GLY A 27 -4.60 9.08 -14.26
CA GLY A 27 -4.05 8.67 -15.55
C GLY A 27 -4.96 9.02 -16.72
N ALA A 28 -6.25 8.72 -16.59
CA ALA A 28 -7.27 9.05 -17.57
C ALA A 28 -7.37 10.55 -17.82
N PHE A 29 -7.29 11.39 -16.77
CA PHE A 29 -7.34 12.83 -16.95
C PHE A 29 -6.11 13.39 -17.68
N ARG A 30 -4.90 12.90 -17.33
CA ARG A 30 -3.65 13.35 -17.97
C ARG A 30 -3.55 12.92 -19.42
N PHE A 31 -3.93 11.69 -19.75
CA PHE A 31 -3.94 11.22 -21.13
C PHE A 31 -5.16 11.74 -21.91
N GLY A 32 -6.29 11.98 -21.23
CA GLY A 32 -7.48 12.59 -21.81
C GLY A 32 -7.22 14.01 -22.30
N SER A 33 -6.53 14.84 -21.52
CA SER A 33 -6.17 16.21 -21.95
C SER A 33 -5.23 16.22 -23.15
N ILE A 34 -4.22 15.34 -23.16
CA ILE A 34 -3.31 15.17 -24.31
C ILE A 34 -4.08 14.65 -25.53
N SER A 35 -4.99 13.70 -25.35
CA SER A 35 -5.81 13.15 -26.43
C SER A 35 -6.72 14.19 -27.06
N ILE A 36 -7.33 15.08 -26.25
CA ILE A 36 -8.17 16.17 -26.74
C ILE A 36 -7.34 17.16 -27.58
N LEU A 37 -6.17 17.56 -27.07
CA LEU A 37 -5.25 18.44 -27.80
C LEU A 37 -4.78 17.81 -29.11
N SER A 38 -4.43 16.52 -29.08
CA SER A 38 -4.03 15.78 -30.26
C SER A 38 -5.16 15.69 -31.30
N HIS A 39 -6.41 15.51 -30.85
CA HIS A 39 -7.58 15.53 -31.73
C HIS A 39 -7.81 16.88 -32.43
N ILE A 40 -7.61 17.99 -31.70
CA ILE A 40 -7.73 19.35 -32.25
C ILE A 40 -6.57 19.67 -33.21
N ALA A 41 -5.37 19.18 -32.93
CA ALA A 41 -4.21 19.36 -33.80
C ALA A 41 -4.34 18.53 -35.08
N LEU A 42 -4.70 17.24 -34.99
CA LEU A 42 -4.84 16.37 -36.16
C LEU A 42 -6.00 16.75 -37.07
N SER A 43 -7.09 17.30 -36.53
CA SER A 43 -8.21 17.77 -37.35
C SER A 43 -7.83 18.95 -38.25
N ASN A 44 -6.85 19.77 -37.82
CA ASN A 44 -6.36 20.92 -38.57
C ASN A 44 -5.23 20.57 -39.54
N LEU A 45 -4.30 19.67 -39.17
CA LEU A 45 -3.12 19.39 -39.99
C LEU A 45 -3.28 18.25 -41.01
N HIS A 46 -4.07 17.20 -40.73
CA HIS A 46 -3.96 15.95 -41.49
C HIS A 46 -5.24 15.59 -42.27
N PRO A 47 -5.22 15.53 -43.61
CA PRO A 47 -6.41 15.27 -44.44
C PRO A 47 -7.00 13.87 -44.21
N VAL A 48 -6.17 12.88 -43.84
CA VAL A 48 -6.63 11.52 -43.48
C VAL A 48 -7.54 11.55 -42.24
N TYR A 49 -7.27 12.41 -41.25
CA TYR A 49 -8.07 12.49 -40.02
C TYR A 49 -9.40 13.24 -40.23
N ARG A 50 -9.50 14.04 -41.31
CA ARG A 50 -10.72 14.74 -41.71
C ARG A 50 -11.79 13.78 -42.27
N GLY A 51 -11.36 12.71 -42.97
CA GLY A 51 -12.26 11.69 -43.52
C GLY A 51 -12.68 10.59 -42.54
N LEU A 52 -12.09 10.53 -41.33
CA LEU A 52 -12.44 9.55 -40.31
C LEU A 52 -13.82 9.82 -39.70
N THR A 53 -14.60 8.74 -39.50
CA THR A 53 -15.92 8.83 -38.87
C THR A 53 -15.81 9.38 -37.44
N PRO A 54 -16.82 10.13 -36.96
CA PRO A 54 -16.87 10.60 -35.58
C PRO A 54 -16.75 9.46 -34.55
N GLN A 55 -17.25 8.26 -34.90
CA GLN A 55 -17.19 7.06 -34.05
C GLN A 55 -15.74 6.57 -33.86
N PHE A 56 -14.96 6.51 -34.94
CA PHE A 56 -13.58 6.05 -34.87
C PHE A 56 -12.67 7.02 -34.10
N LYS A 57 -12.98 8.32 -34.19
CA LYS A 57 -12.34 9.40 -33.42
C LYS A 57 -12.50 9.22 -31.91
N VAL A 58 -13.74 9.03 -31.46
CA VAL A 58 -14.06 8.77 -30.05
C VAL A 58 -13.45 7.45 -29.58
N PHE A 59 -13.43 6.42 -30.43
CA PHE A 59 -12.79 5.14 -30.12
C PHE A 59 -11.30 5.29 -29.82
N ILE A 60 -10.55 6.02 -30.64
CA ILE A 60 -9.12 6.30 -30.39
C ILE A 60 -8.93 7.06 -29.09
N GLN A 61 -9.77 8.07 -28.84
CA GLN A 61 -9.67 8.90 -27.64
C GLN A 61 -9.97 8.12 -26.34
N LEU A 62 -11.02 7.30 -26.34
CA LEU A 62 -11.33 6.41 -25.22
C LEU A 62 -10.23 5.37 -25.02
N SER A 63 -9.69 4.80 -26.09
CA SER A 63 -8.62 3.81 -26.00
C SER A 63 -7.35 4.40 -25.37
N ALA A 64 -6.95 5.60 -25.79
CA ALA A 64 -5.81 6.31 -25.21
C ALA A 64 -6.04 6.68 -23.73
N MET A 65 -7.25 7.14 -23.40
CA MET A 65 -7.63 7.52 -22.04
C MET A 65 -7.67 6.31 -21.10
N THR A 66 -8.28 5.20 -21.51
CA THR A 66 -8.38 3.96 -20.74
C THR A 66 -6.99 3.35 -20.53
N LEU A 67 -6.14 3.33 -21.56
CA LEU A 67 -4.76 2.86 -21.42
C LEU A 67 -3.97 3.71 -20.41
N GLY A 68 -4.06 5.04 -20.52
CA GLY A 68 -3.42 5.96 -19.57
C GLY A 68 -3.93 5.78 -18.14
N GLY A 69 -5.23 5.54 -17.97
CA GLY A 69 -5.85 5.21 -16.70
C GLY A 69 -5.33 3.90 -16.10
N CYS A 70 -5.31 2.82 -16.88
CA CYS A 70 -4.84 1.51 -16.41
C CYS A 70 -3.37 1.55 -15.96
N ILE A 71 -2.49 2.19 -16.73
CA ILE A 71 -1.06 2.29 -16.38
C ILE A 71 -0.85 2.97 -15.02
N PHE A 72 -1.56 4.07 -14.77
CA PHE A 72 -1.42 4.81 -13.52
C PHE A 72 -2.13 4.14 -12.35
N ALA A 73 -3.22 3.41 -12.60
CA ALA A 73 -3.87 2.56 -11.60
C ALA A 73 -2.93 1.46 -11.10
N GLU A 74 -2.28 0.74 -12.02
CA GLU A 74 -1.32 -0.32 -11.69
C GLU A 74 -0.13 0.22 -10.89
N LYS A 75 0.41 1.37 -11.30
CA LYS A 75 1.52 2.01 -10.58
C LYS A 75 1.11 2.39 -9.16
N ARG A 76 -0.07 3.00 -8.97
CA ARG A 76 -0.58 3.43 -7.66
C ARG A 76 -0.84 2.25 -6.72
N VAL A 77 -1.40 1.16 -7.24
CA VAL A 77 -1.64 -0.08 -6.48
C VAL A 77 -0.32 -0.74 -6.09
N SER A 78 0.66 -0.77 -6.99
CA SER A 78 1.98 -1.32 -6.71
C SER A 78 2.70 -0.54 -5.61
N GLU A 79 2.70 0.80 -5.70
CA GLU A 79 3.24 1.67 -4.65
C GLU A 79 2.57 1.44 -3.29
N TYR A 80 1.25 1.29 -3.26
CA TYR A 80 0.51 0.97 -2.04
C TYR A 80 0.92 -0.38 -1.46
N ASN A 81 0.99 -1.44 -2.28
CA ASN A 81 1.39 -2.78 -1.85
C ASN A 81 2.81 -2.81 -1.29
N ASP A 82 3.75 -2.08 -1.91
CA ASP A 82 5.12 -2.00 -1.42
C ASP A 82 5.22 -1.24 -0.09
N ASN A 83 4.42 -0.20 0.10
CA ASN A 83 4.32 0.51 1.37
C ASN A 83 3.73 -0.37 2.47
N VAL A 84 2.70 -1.16 2.17
CA VAL A 84 2.15 -2.15 3.13
C VAL A 84 3.21 -3.18 3.52
N ARG A 85 3.97 -3.71 2.56
CA ARG A 85 5.07 -4.65 2.82
C ARG A 85 6.16 -4.03 3.70
N ARG A 86 6.56 -2.78 3.43
CA ARG A 86 7.55 -2.06 4.26
C ARG A 86 7.03 -1.83 5.67
N ARG A 87 5.77 -1.40 5.81
CA ARG A 87 5.12 -1.16 7.10
C ARG A 87 5.05 -2.44 7.93
N ASN A 88 4.62 -3.55 7.35
CA ASN A 88 4.55 -4.83 8.05
C ASN A 88 5.93 -5.28 8.54
N ARG A 89 6.99 -5.12 7.73
CA ARG A 89 8.37 -5.40 8.14
C ARG A 89 8.89 -4.46 9.25
N ALA A 90 8.35 -3.26 9.38
CA ALA A 90 8.71 -2.33 10.45
C ALA A 90 7.96 -2.69 11.75
N LEU A 91 6.68 -3.04 11.63
CA LEU A 91 5.84 -3.47 12.76
C LEU A 91 6.36 -4.76 13.42
N GLU A 92 6.83 -5.71 12.61
CA GLU A 92 7.43 -6.94 13.16
C GLU A 92 8.70 -6.64 13.97
N ARG A 93 9.50 -5.66 13.53
CA ARG A 93 10.70 -5.22 14.28
C ARG A 93 10.32 -4.54 15.59
N SER A 94 9.31 -3.65 15.60
CA SER A 94 8.86 -3.03 16.84
C SER A 94 8.20 -4.02 17.79
N ALA A 95 7.48 -5.02 17.26
CA ALA A 95 6.87 -6.07 18.08
C ALA A 95 7.93 -6.91 18.80
N ARG A 96 9.04 -7.24 18.12
CA ARG A 96 10.17 -7.97 18.73
C ARG A 96 10.85 -7.16 19.85
N ALA A 97 11.12 -5.87 19.60
CA ALA A 97 11.69 -5.00 20.63
C ALA A 97 10.78 -4.89 21.87
N TRP A 98 9.46 -4.75 21.66
CA TRP A 98 8.50 -4.75 22.77
C TRP A 98 8.40 -6.08 23.51
N SER A 99 8.52 -7.23 22.83
CA SER A 99 8.54 -8.53 23.53
C SER A 99 9.79 -8.68 24.39
N GLU A 100 10.95 -8.25 23.90
CA GLU A 100 12.21 -8.30 24.66
C GLU A 100 12.16 -7.38 25.88
N GLU A 101 11.62 -6.17 25.76
CA GLU A 101 11.42 -5.25 26.89
C GLU A 101 10.48 -5.84 27.96
N ARG A 102 9.42 -6.54 27.55
CA ARG A 102 8.49 -7.19 28.49
C ARG A 102 9.17 -8.33 29.24
N GLU A 103 9.93 -9.19 28.56
CA GLU A 103 10.68 -10.28 29.19
C GLU A 103 11.73 -9.75 30.18
N LEU A 104 12.41 -8.65 29.84
CA LEU A 104 13.40 -8.04 30.72
C LEU A 104 12.75 -7.47 32.00
N ARG A 105 11.60 -6.81 31.86
CA ARG A 105 10.82 -6.30 33.01
C ARG A 105 10.38 -7.42 33.95
N GLU A 106 9.88 -8.52 33.40
CA GLU A 106 9.47 -9.69 34.20
C GLU A 106 10.66 -10.34 34.94
N ARG A 107 11.86 -10.32 34.36
CA ARG A 107 13.07 -10.83 35.03
C ARG A 107 13.47 -9.95 36.22
N ILE A 108 13.47 -8.63 36.04
CA ILE A 108 13.81 -7.66 37.09
C ILE A 108 12.80 -7.74 38.25
N GLU A 109 11.51 -7.89 37.95
CA GLU A 109 10.46 -8.05 38.96
C GLU A 109 10.62 -9.34 39.77
N LYS A 110 11.05 -10.44 39.14
CA LYS A 110 11.37 -11.68 39.85
C LYS A 110 12.61 -11.56 40.72
N GLU A 111 13.63 -10.84 40.27
CA GLU A 111 14.84 -10.59 41.06
C GLU A 111 14.53 -9.71 42.27
N SER A 112 13.78 -8.61 42.10
CA SER A 112 13.38 -7.76 43.22
C SER A 112 12.47 -8.48 44.23
N ALA A 113 11.56 -9.35 43.76
CA ALA A 113 10.73 -10.17 44.64
C ALA A 113 11.57 -11.21 45.43
N ARG A 114 12.60 -11.79 44.80
CA ARG A 114 13.54 -12.71 45.48
C ARG A 114 14.36 -11.97 46.54
N GLU A 115 14.87 -10.78 46.22
CA GLU A 115 15.61 -9.93 47.16
C GLU A 115 14.73 -9.53 48.36
N ALA A 116 13.47 -9.16 48.13
CA ALA A 116 12.52 -8.85 49.20
C ALA A 116 12.23 -10.06 50.12
N LEU A 117 12.14 -11.27 49.56
CA LEU A 117 11.98 -12.51 50.33
C LEU A 117 13.22 -12.83 51.20
N VAL A 118 14.42 -12.65 50.64
CA VAL A 118 15.67 -12.82 51.39
C VAL A 118 15.76 -11.80 52.53
N GLN A 119 15.47 -10.53 52.24
CA GLN A 119 15.55 -9.45 53.22
C GLN A 119 14.51 -9.58 54.35
N SER A 120 13.30 -10.02 54.04
CA SER A 120 12.28 -10.32 55.08
C SER A 120 12.67 -11.51 55.96
N SER A 121 13.40 -12.49 55.42
CA SER A 121 13.91 -13.63 56.18
C SER A 121 15.05 -13.23 57.13
N GLU A 122 15.96 -12.34 56.70
CA GLU A 122 17.04 -11.82 57.54
C GLU A 122 16.54 -10.91 58.68
N VAL A 123 15.54 -10.06 58.41
CA VAL A 123 14.93 -9.18 59.43
C VAL A 123 14.11 -9.98 60.45
N GLY A 124 13.53 -11.11 60.06
CA GLY A 124 12.84 -12.03 60.96
C GLY A 124 13.78 -12.84 61.87
N ALA A 125 15.02 -13.08 61.44
CA ALA A 125 16.03 -13.82 62.22
C ALA A 125 16.79 -12.95 63.25
N THR A 126 16.65 -11.62 63.18
CA THR A 126 17.37 -10.64 64.02
C THR A 126 16.51 -10.05 65.16
N LYS A 127 15.30 -10.57 65.38
CA LYS A 127 14.36 -10.14 66.41
C LYS A 127 13.99 -11.29 67.33
#